data_AF-A0A954NNH6-F1
#
_entry.id   AF-A0A954NNH6-F1
#
_cell.length_a   1.000
_cell.length_b   1.000
_cell.length_c   1.000
_cell.angle_alpha   90.00
_cell.angle_beta   90.00
_cell.angle_gamma   90.00
#
_symmetry.space_group_name_H-M   'P 1'
#
loop_
_entity.id
_entity.type
_entity.pdbx_description
1 polymer ?
#
loop_
_entity_poly.entity_id
_entity_poly.type
_entity_poly.pdbx_seq_one_letter_code
_entity_poly.pdbx_strand_id
1 'polypeptide(L)'
;MSQDVPERGELSIRQRRFLSAFENLASIRLAADAAGINRRSHYRWLTQAKYAAAFREARDVAADQLESEEVRRAVDGVKRIVFNPRTGQPYVDPHTGEPYSVTTYSDRLLMMLLRATLPEKYGRIVNLRAKHPKATEADVERFMRQHGLS
;
A
#
# COMPACT_ATOMS: atom_id res chain seq x y z
N MET A 1 16.15 12.82 19.34
CA MET A 1 16.20 14.01 18.44
C MET A 1 14.78 14.52 18.31
N SER A 2 14.39 15.47 19.16
CA SER A 2 13.06 16.09 19.10
C SER A 2 13.01 16.93 17.82
N GLN A 3 12.32 16.45 16.78
CA GLN A 3 11.97 17.33 15.68
C GLN A 3 10.84 18.22 16.16
N ASP A 4 11.07 19.52 16.06
CA ASP A 4 10.09 20.58 16.32
C ASP A 4 8.99 20.44 15.25
N VAL A 5 7.95 19.65 15.56
CA VAL A 5 6.81 19.45 14.67
C VAL A 5 6.01 20.75 14.72
N PRO A 6 5.90 21.50 13.61
CA PRO A 6 5.24 22.79 13.63
C PRO A 6 3.78 22.60 14.03
N GLU A 7 3.32 23.35 15.05
CA GLU A 7 1.92 23.37 15.40
C GLU A 7 1.07 23.71 14.16
N ARG A 8 0.00 22.95 13.93
CA ARG A 8 -0.87 23.14 12.75
C ARG A 8 -1.39 24.59 12.63
N GLY A 9 -1.41 25.35 13.72
CA GLY A 9 -1.77 26.77 13.75
C GLY A 9 -0.95 27.66 12.81
N GLU A 10 0.29 27.28 12.50
CA GLU A 10 1.18 28.04 11.61
C GLU A 10 0.89 27.81 10.11
N LEU A 11 0.08 26.80 9.79
CA LEU A 11 -0.30 26.48 8.41
C LEU A 11 -1.54 27.28 7.99
N SER A 12 -1.60 27.64 6.70
CA SER A 12 -2.79 28.29 6.15
C SER A 12 -4.03 27.41 6.32
N ILE A 13 -5.20 28.05 6.42
CA ILE A 13 -6.49 27.34 6.56
C ILE A 13 -6.67 26.28 5.46
N ARG A 14 -6.25 26.59 4.23
CA ARG A 14 -6.33 25.66 3.09
C ARG A 14 -5.41 24.44 3.26
N GLN A 15 -4.19 24.64 3.76
CA GLN A 15 -3.28 23.54 4.05
C GLN A 15 -3.83 22.64 5.15
N ARG A 16 -4.33 23.21 6.25
CA ARG A 16 -4.95 22.45 7.34
C ARG A 16 -6.15 21.61 6.88
N ARG A 17 -7.07 22.22 6.11
CA ARG A 17 -8.23 21.50 5.55
C ARG A 17 -7.79 20.33 4.67
N PHE A 18 -6.78 20.54 3.83
CA PHE A 18 -6.23 19.48 2.99
C PHE A 18 -5.62 18.34 3.82
N LEU A 19 -4.78 18.65 4.81
CA LEU A 19 -4.14 17.64 5.64
C LEU A 19 -5.18 16.81 6.41
N SER A 20 -6.16 17.47 7.02
CA SER A 20 -7.25 16.78 7.72
C SER A 20 -8.09 15.90 6.79
N ALA A 21 -8.36 16.34 5.56
CA ALA A 21 -9.03 15.50 4.57
C ALA A 21 -8.16 14.32 4.13
N PHE A 22 -6.84 14.53 3.99
CA PHE A 22 -5.90 13.49 3.58
C PHE A 22 -5.77 12.38 4.64
N GLU A 23 -5.73 12.73 5.92
CA GLU A 23 -5.68 11.76 7.04
C GLU A 23 -6.81 10.73 6.97
N ASN A 24 -8.00 11.14 6.53
CA ASN A 24 -9.18 10.28 6.47
C ASN A 24 -9.38 9.57 5.13
N LEU A 25 -8.84 10.14 4.05
CA LEU A 25 -9.11 9.67 2.68
C LEU A 25 -7.90 8.97 2.05
N ALA A 26 -6.71 9.13 2.63
CA ALA A 26 -5.42 8.64 2.14
C ALA A 26 -5.17 8.90 0.63
N SER A 27 -5.80 9.93 0.07
CA SER A 27 -5.83 10.21 -1.36
C SER A 27 -5.68 11.69 -1.62
N ILE A 28 -4.61 12.08 -2.33
CA ILE A 28 -4.34 13.48 -2.68
C ILE A 28 -5.50 14.08 -3.50
N ARG A 29 -6.08 13.29 -4.41
CA ARG A 29 -7.20 13.77 -5.25
C ARG A 29 -8.42 14.05 -4.40
N LEU A 30 -8.87 13.08 -3.62
CA LEU A 30 -10.08 13.21 -2.80
C LEU A 30 -9.90 14.27 -1.70
N ALA A 31 -8.71 14.36 -1.10
CA ALA A 31 -8.40 15.39 -0.12
C ALA A 31 -8.38 16.80 -0.73
N ALA A 32 -7.87 16.95 -1.96
CA ALA A 32 -7.90 18.22 -2.67
C ALA A 32 -9.34 18.65 -3.00
N ASP A 33 -10.16 17.70 -3.48
CA ASP A 33 -11.58 17.92 -3.77
C ASP A 33 -12.33 18.33 -2.48
N ALA A 34 -12.15 17.61 -1.38
CA ALA A 34 -12.77 17.90 -0.08
C ALA A 34 -12.31 19.23 0.53
N ALA A 35 -11.05 19.61 0.32
CA ALA A 35 -10.51 20.89 0.80
C ALA A 35 -10.83 22.07 -0.13
N GLY A 36 -11.45 21.84 -1.29
CA GLY A 36 -11.77 22.86 -2.27
C GLY A 36 -10.52 23.51 -2.90
N ILE A 37 -9.46 22.74 -3.13
CA ILE A 37 -8.21 23.23 -3.72
C ILE A 37 -7.83 22.45 -4.98
N ASN A 38 -7.05 23.08 -5.86
CA ASN A 38 -6.38 22.33 -6.92
C ASN A 38 -5.22 21.51 -6.32
N ARG A 39 -5.13 20.20 -6.64
CA ARG A 39 -4.06 19.30 -6.20
C ARG A 39 -2.63 19.81 -6.46
N ARG A 40 -2.42 20.66 -7.48
CA ARG A 40 -1.11 21.32 -7.74
C ARG A 40 -0.66 22.18 -6.56
N SER A 41 -1.61 22.71 -5.78
CA SER A 41 -1.32 23.48 -4.57
C SER A 41 -0.59 22.63 -3.53
N HIS A 42 -1.02 21.37 -3.32
CA HIS A 42 -0.33 20.42 -2.44
C HIS A 42 1.14 20.24 -2.84
N TYR A 43 1.41 19.93 -4.11
CA TYR A 43 2.78 19.74 -4.59
C TYR A 43 3.64 21.00 -4.47
N ARG A 44 3.05 22.18 -4.69
CA ARG A 44 3.75 23.46 -4.44
C ARG A 44 4.05 23.65 -2.95
N TRP A 45 3.15 23.28 -2.06
CA TRP A 45 3.38 23.41 -0.62
C TRP A 45 4.43 22.44 -0.08
N LEU A 46 4.69 21.31 -0.75
CA LEU A 46 5.76 20.38 -0.36
C LEU A 46 7.16 21.00 -0.38
N THR A 47 7.38 22.12 -1.07
CA THR A 47 8.66 22.84 -0.99
C THR A 47 8.80 23.66 0.29
N GLN A 48 7.72 23.83 1.06
CA GLN A 48 7.71 24.58 2.31
C GLN A 48 7.98 23.62 3.47
N ALA A 49 9.08 23.84 4.20
CA ALA A 49 9.56 22.93 5.23
C ALA A 49 8.48 22.56 6.27
N LYS A 50 7.73 23.57 6.77
CA LYS A 50 6.67 23.37 7.76
C LYS A 50 5.53 22.49 7.24
N TYR A 51 5.04 22.77 6.03
CA TYR A 51 3.98 21.97 5.42
C TYR A 51 4.46 20.56 5.09
N ALA A 52 5.69 20.41 4.57
CA ALA A 52 6.25 19.10 4.26
C ALA A 52 6.39 18.22 5.52
N ALA A 53 6.74 18.81 6.66
CA ALA A 53 6.74 18.12 7.96
C ALA A 53 5.34 17.67 8.37
N ALA A 54 4.36 18.59 8.36
CA ALA A 54 2.98 18.28 8.71
C ALA A 54 2.34 17.25 7.76
N PHE A 55 2.73 17.23 6.49
CA PHE A 55 2.25 16.22 5.54
C PHE A 55 2.85 14.83 5.79
N ARG A 56 4.08 14.73 6.33
CA ARG A 56 4.64 13.44 6.75
C ARG A 56 3.84 12.86 7.90
N GLU A 57 3.53 13.67 8.92
CA GLU A 57 2.67 13.25 10.03
C GLU A 57 1.28 12.83 9.55
N ALA A 58 0.64 13.64 8.68
CA ALA A 58 -0.66 13.27 8.11
C ALA A 58 -0.62 11.98 7.27
N ARG A 59 0.55 11.63 6.70
CA ARG A 59 0.77 10.35 6.03
C ARG A 59 0.86 9.18 6.99
N ASP A 60 1.51 9.35 8.13
CA ASP A 60 1.60 8.31 9.14
C ASP A 60 0.20 8.01 9.69
N VAL A 61 -0.58 9.05 10.01
CA VAL A 61 -1.99 8.90 10.43
C VAL A 61 -2.85 8.21 9.35
N ALA A 62 -2.70 8.60 8.09
CA ALA A 62 -3.42 7.96 6.99
C ALA A 62 -2.99 6.50 6.79
N ALA A 63 -1.73 6.18 7.03
CA ALA A 63 -1.21 4.81 6.93
C ALA A 63 -1.81 3.92 8.01
N ASP A 64 -1.88 4.40 9.26
CA ASP A 64 -2.51 3.66 10.37
C ASP A 64 -3.99 3.34 10.08
N GLN A 65 -4.72 4.29 9.48
CA GLN A 65 -6.12 4.06 9.06
C GLN A 65 -6.22 3.01 7.94
N LEU A 66 -5.32 3.07 6.95
CA LEU A 66 -5.29 2.09 5.87
C LEU A 66 -4.95 0.69 6.40
N GLU A 67 -3.98 0.58 7.30
CA GLU A 67 -3.60 -0.68 7.93
C GLU A 67 -4.79 -1.29 8.70
N SER A 68 -5.51 -0.47 9.46
CA SER A 68 -6.72 -0.92 10.17
C SER A 68 -7.79 -1.49 9.22
N GLU A 69 -8.03 -0.84 8.08
CA GLU A 69 -8.97 -1.33 7.07
C GLU A 69 -8.44 -2.57 6.33
N GLU A 70 -7.12 -2.67 6.10
CA GLU A 70 -6.49 -3.86 5.56
C GLU A 70 -6.67 -5.07 6.48
N VAL A 71 -6.41 -4.89 7.79
CA VAL A 71 -6.63 -5.94 8.81
C VAL A 71 -8.08 -6.37 8.83
N ARG A 72 -9.03 -5.42 8.89
CA ARG A 72 -10.48 -5.74 8.88
C ARG A 72 -10.87 -6.55 7.63
N ARG A 73 -10.38 -6.18 6.45
CA ARG A 73 -10.67 -6.90 5.19
C ARG A 73 -9.99 -8.26 5.11
N ALA A 74 -8.80 -8.40 5.68
CA ALA A 74 -8.06 -9.65 5.68
C ALA A 74 -8.65 -10.65 6.68
N VAL A 75 -8.97 -10.20 7.89
CA VAL A 75 -9.37 -11.04 9.04
C VAL A 75 -10.88 -11.20 9.15
N ASP A 76 -11.65 -10.12 9.09
CA ASP A 76 -13.12 -10.17 9.21
C ASP A 76 -13.80 -10.36 7.85
N GLY A 77 -13.12 -9.99 6.78
CA GLY A 77 -13.62 -10.07 5.42
C GLY A 77 -14.65 -8.99 5.07
N VAL A 78 -15.31 -9.18 3.93
CA VAL A 78 -16.36 -8.29 3.43
C VAL A 78 -17.57 -9.13 3.05
N LYS A 79 -18.71 -8.87 3.70
CA LYS A 79 -19.99 -9.50 3.36
C LYS A 79 -20.46 -9.00 1.99
N ARG A 80 -20.76 -9.90 1.08
CA ARG A 80 -21.23 -9.62 -0.29
C ARG A 80 -22.46 -10.43 -0.60
N ILE A 81 -23.48 -9.77 -1.15
CA ILE A 81 -24.67 -10.44 -1.68
C ILE A 81 -24.28 -11.18 -2.97
N VAL A 82 -24.79 -12.40 -3.11
CA VAL A 82 -24.57 -13.21 -4.33
C VAL A 82 -25.74 -12.99 -5.28
N PHE A 83 -25.44 -12.57 -6.50
CA PHE A 83 -26.43 -12.31 -7.54
C PHE A 83 -26.41 -13.39 -8.61
N ASN A 84 -27.58 -13.69 -9.15
CA ASN A 84 -27.72 -14.55 -10.31
C ASN A 84 -27.20 -13.81 -11.55
N PRO A 85 -26.18 -14.33 -12.26
CA PRO A 85 -25.57 -13.62 -13.38
C PRO A 85 -26.49 -13.47 -14.61
N ARG A 86 -27.56 -14.26 -14.71
CA ARG A 86 -28.52 -14.19 -15.82
C ARG A 86 -29.63 -13.18 -15.57
N THR A 87 -30.12 -13.08 -14.33
CA THR A 87 -31.29 -12.24 -14.00
C THR A 87 -30.91 -10.95 -13.28
N GLY A 88 -29.71 -10.86 -12.69
CA GLY A 88 -29.28 -9.73 -11.86
C GLY A 88 -29.95 -9.68 -10.49
N GLN A 89 -30.80 -10.65 -10.15
CA GLN A 89 -31.48 -10.71 -8.85
C GLN A 89 -30.62 -11.43 -7.81
N PRO A 90 -30.71 -11.08 -6.52
CA PRO A 90 -30.00 -11.79 -5.47
C PRO A 90 -30.55 -13.22 -5.33
N TYR A 91 -29.68 -14.18 -5.04
CA TYR A 91 -30.13 -15.46 -4.49
C TYR A 91 -30.74 -15.23 -3.11
N VAL A 92 -31.74 -16.03 -2.74
CA VAL A 92 -32.41 -15.95 -1.44
C VAL A 92 -32.11 -17.22 -0.65
N ASP A 93 -31.76 -17.08 0.62
CA ASP A 93 -31.58 -18.21 1.51
C ASP A 93 -32.97 -18.81 1.84
N PRO A 94 -33.22 -20.09 1.55
CA PRO A 94 -34.53 -20.71 1.76
C PRO A 94 -34.94 -20.81 3.23
N HIS A 95 -34.00 -20.69 4.18
CA HIS A 95 -34.30 -20.79 5.62
C HIS A 95 -34.68 -19.45 6.24
N THR A 96 -34.08 -18.35 5.77
CA THR A 96 -34.29 -17.02 6.34
C THR A 96 -35.19 -16.14 5.48
N GLY A 97 -35.29 -16.42 4.18
CA GLY A 97 -35.97 -15.56 3.20
C GLY A 97 -35.19 -14.29 2.85
N GLU A 98 -33.97 -14.11 3.37
CA GLU A 98 -33.12 -12.95 3.10
C GLU A 98 -32.16 -13.19 1.92
N PRO A 99 -31.61 -12.13 1.28
CA PRO A 99 -30.58 -12.26 0.27
C PRO A 99 -29.37 -13.07 0.77
N TYR A 100 -29.04 -14.14 0.04
CA TYR A 100 -27.88 -14.97 0.30
C TYR A 100 -26.60 -14.15 0.14
N SER A 101 -25.72 -14.27 1.11
CA SER A 101 -24.47 -13.51 1.15
C SER A 101 -23.32 -14.38 1.61
N VAL A 102 -22.13 -14.04 1.12
CA VAL A 102 -20.87 -14.70 1.47
C VAL A 102 -19.90 -13.67 2.03
N THR A 103 -19.12 -14.07 3.02
CA THR A 103 -18.00 -13.25 3.50
C THR A 103 -16.77 -13.58 2.68
N THR A 104 -16.21 -12.57 2.00
CA THR A 104 -14.98 -12.71 1.22
C THR A 104 -13.80 -12.12 1.98
N TYR A 105 -12.80 -12.95 2.24
CA TYR A 105 -11.52 -12.55 2.84
C TYR A 105 -10.50 -12.19 1.76
N SER A 106 -9.45 -11.46 2.12
CA SER A 106 -8.36 -11.12 1.20
C SER A 106 -7.03 -11.74 1.64
N ASP A 107 -6.73 -12.94 1.12
CA ASP A 107 -5.45 -13.62 1.36
C ASP A 107 -4.24 -12.77 0.92
N ARG A 108 -4.43 -11.95 -0.12
CA ARG A 108 -3.40 -11.01 -0.56
C ARG A 108 -3.08 -9.98 0.52
N LEU A 109 -4.10 -9.37 1.14
CA LEU A 109 -3.90 -8.42 2.23
C LEU A 109 -3.31 -9.12 3.45
N LEU A 110 -3.82 -10.32 3.80
CA LEU A 110 -3.27 -11.11 4.89
C LEU A 110 -1.77 -11.41 4.67
N MET A 111 -1.38 -11.77 3.45
CA MET A 111 0.02 -12.03 3.10
C MET A 111 0.88 -10.75 3.11
N MET A 112 0.31 -9.60 2.76
CA MET A 112 0.99 -8.31 2.87
C MET A 112 1.23 -7.93 4.34
N LEU A 113 0.23 -8.10 5.20
CA LEU A 113 0.33 -7.87 6.64
C LEU A 113 1.38 -8.79 7.30
N LEU A 114 1.38 -10.08 6.97
CA LEU A 114 2.40 -11.03 7.47
C LEU A 114 3.82 -10.66 7.04
N ARG A 115 3.99 -10.17 5.81
CA ARG A 115 5.29 -9.69 5.31
C ARG A 115 5.77 -8.43 6.03
N ALA A 116 4.85 -7.51 6.34
CA ALA A 116 5.17 -6.26 7.02
C ALA A 116 5.52 -6.51 8.49
N THR A 117 4.75 -7.36 9.18
CA THR A 117 4.87 -7.61 10.63
C THR A 117 5.89 -8.68 10.99
N LEU A 118 6.09 -9.69 10.14
CA LEU A 118 6.99 -10.83 10.36
C LEU A 118 7.94 -11.04 9.16
N PRO A 119 8.77 -10.02 8.82
CA PRO A 119 9.59 -10.05 7.61
C PRO A 119 10.64 -11.15 7.61
N GLU A 120 11.16 -11.57 8.76
CA GLU A 120 12.14 -12.67 8.84
C GLU A 120 11.55 -14.01 8.38
N LYS A 121 10.25 -14.22 8.59
CA LYS A 121 9.56 -15.47 8.27
C LYS A 121 8.84 -15.44 6.92
N TYR A 122 8.23 -14.31 6.58
CA TYR A 122 7.37 -14.18 5.39
C TYR A 122 7.90 -13.20 4.33
N GLY A 123 9.03 -12.56 4.61
CA GLY A 123 9.70 -11.63 3.71
C GLY A 123 10.02 -12.26 2.36
N ARG A 124 10.28 -11.40 1.37
CA ARG A 124 10.57 -11.85 0.02
C ARG A 124 11.97 -12.44 -0.02
N ILE A 125 12.09 -13.74 -0.31
CA ILE A 125 13.39 -14.35 -0.63
C ILE A 125 13.88 -13.73 -1.94
N VAL A 126 14.91 -12.90 -1.85
CA VAL A 126 15.59 -12.37 -3.03
C VAL A 126 16.57 -13.46 -3.48
N ASN A 127 16.20 -14.23 -4.50
CA ASN A 127 17.17 -15.08 -5.17
C ASN A 127 18.20 -14.15 -5.85
N LEU A 128 19.31 -13.90 -5.16
CA LEU A 128 20.50 -13.30 -5.73
C LEU A 128 21.08 -14.33 -6.73
N ARG A 129 20.47 -14.41 -7.91
CA ARG A 129 21.21 -14.91 -9.08
C ARG A 129 22.29 -13.88 -9.34
N ALA A 130 23.48 -14.09 -8.76
CA ALA A 130 24.67 -13.48 -9.28
C ALA A 130 24.66 -13.77 -10.79
N LYS A 131 24.61 -12.72 -11.62
CA LYS A 131 24.95 -12.88 -13.03
C LYS A 131 26.42 -13.29 -13.02
N HIS A 132 26.70 -14.59 -12.98
CA HIS A 132 28.01 -15.06 -13.38
C HIS A 132 28.23 -14.54 -14.80
N PRO A 133 29.30 -13.77 -15.07
CA PRO A 133 29.62 -13.43 -16.43
C PRO A 133 29.71 -14.75 -17.21
N LYS A 134 29.06 -14.82 -18.37
CA LYS A 134 29.22 -15.98 -19.25
C LYS A 134 30.71 -16.14 -19.51
N ALA A 135 31.29 -17.27 -19.13
CA ALA A 135 32.67 -17.57 -19.47
C ALA A 135 32.83 -17.43 -20.99
N THR A 136 33.79 -16.62 -21.41
CA THR A 136 34.12 -16.49 -22.83
C THR A 136 34.85 -17.76 -23.29
N GLU A 137 34.88 -17.99 -24.59
CA GLU A 137 35.60 -19.12 -25.19
C GLU A 137 37.08 -19.12 -24.78
N ALA A 138 37.68 -17.93 -24.63
CA ALA A 138 39.04 -17.74 -24.13
C ALA A 138 39.20 -18.15 -22.65
N ASP A 139 38.18 -17.94 -21.81
CA ASP A 139 38.19 -18.36 -20.41
C ASP A 139 38.13 -19.90 -20.31
N VAL A 140 37.35 -20.54 -21.17
CA VAL A 140 37.24 -22.00 -21.26
C VAL A 140 38.55 -22.60 -21.75
N GLU A 141 39.14 -22.06 -22.82
CA GLU A 141 40.44 -22.57 -23.31
C GLU A 141 41.56 -22.40 -22.28
N ARG A 142 41.60 -21.28 -21.57
CA ARG A 142 42.59 -21.05 -20.49
C ARG A 142 42.45 -22.11 -19.41
N PHE A 143 41.23 -22.43 -18.99
CA PHE A 143 40.94 -23.46 -18.01
C PHE A 143 41.37 -24.86 -18.50
N MET A 144 41.02 -25.22 -19.75
CA MET A 144 41.39 -26.52 -20.31
C MET A 144 42.92 -26.69 -20.41
N ARG A 145 43.65 -25.65 -20.83
CA ARG A 145 45.12 -25.66 -20.87
C ARG A 145 45.74 -25.80 -19.48
N GLN A 146 45.21 -25.09 -18.49
CA GLN A 146 45.74 -25.11 -17.12
C GLN A 146 45.56 -26.46 -16.41
N HIS A 147 44.56 -27.24 -16.82
CA HIS A 147 44.26 -28.55 -16.22
C HIS A 147 44.57 -29.74 -17.14
N GLY A 148 45.22 -29.50 -18.27
CA GLY A 148 45.60 -30.57 -19.20
C GLY A 148 44.40 -31.28 -19.83
N LEU A 149 43.26 -30.61 -19.94
CA LEU A 149 42.00 -31.11 -20.50
C LEU A 149 41.81 -30.75 -21.98
N SER A 150 42.90 -30.37 -22.66
CA SER A 150 42.90 -29.92 -24.06
C SER A 150 43.02 -31.06 -25.04
#